data_AF-A0A1Q3X1N4-F1
#
_entry.id   AF-A0A1Q3X1N4-F1
#
_cell.length_a   1.000
_cell.length_b   1.000
_cell.length_c   1.000
_cell.angle_alpha   90.00
_cell.angle_beta   90.00
_cell.angle_gamma   90.00
#
_symmetry.space_group_name_H-M   'P 1'
#
loop_
_entity.id
_entity.type
_entity.pdbx_description
1 polymer ?
#
loop_
_entity_poly.entity_id
_entity_poly.type
_entity_poly.pdbx_seq_one_letter_code
_entity_poly.pdbx_strand_id
1 'polypeptide(L)'
;MFVFYHLQDFILLEKLQLLKLIAEKSFIISISQLVLSDYSTHINRQIEGIAQKGLVEIREQDDSVYDFVESNNEKYPASGRSLLALLHFCKSGNYTLVVDTEDVIVAQFASLFSVPICTLLDFYRSTINDEKYIEFIMELKRESVIK
;
A
#
# COMPACT_ATOMS: atom_id res chain seq x y z
N MET A 1 3.04 10.26 -4.42
CA MET A 1 3.45 8.85 -4.54
C MET A 1 2.69 8.05 -3.51
N PHE A 2 2.22 6.87 -3.86
CA PHE A 2 1.36 6.05 -3.01
C PHE A 2 1.99 4.71 -2.70
N VAL A 3 1.70 4.20 -1.50
CA VAL A 3 2.07 2.85 -1.06
C VAL A 3 0.81 2.22 -0.48
N PHE A 4 0.50 0.99 -0.85
CA PHE A 4 -0.66 0.29 -0.31
C PHE A 4 -0.28 -0.46 0.95
N TYR A 5 -1.09 -0.32 2.01
CA TYR A 5 -0.95 -1.15 3.20
C TYR A 5 -1.27 -2.61 2.89
N HIS A 6 -2.39 -2.85 2.19
CA HIS A 6 -2.77 -4.18 1.70
C HIS A 6 -2.40 -4.35 0.23
N LEU A 7 -1.40 -5.19 -0.08
CA LEU A 7 -1.03 -5.47 -1.48
C LEU A 7 -2.17 -6.11 -2.30
N GLN A 8 -3.14 -6.74 -1.65
CA GLN A 8 -4.33 -7.30 -2.30
C GLN A 8 -5.15 -6.21 -3.00
N ASP A 9 -5.25 -5.01 -2.42
CA ASP A 9 -5.96 -3.89 -3.04
C ASP A 9 -5.24 -3.42 -4.31
N PHE A 10 -3.90 -3.34 -4.25
CA PHE A 10 -3.08 -3.05 -5.42
C PHE A 10 -3.23 -4.11 -6.53
N ILE A 11 -3.24 -5.39 -6.17
CA ILE A 11 -3.44 -6.50 -7.13
C ILE A 11 -4.83 -6.47 -7.74
N LEU A 12 -5.85 -6.09 -6.97
CA LEU A 12 -7.21 -5.92 -7.49
C LEU A 12 -7.24 -4.84 -8.58
N LEU A 13 -6.55 -3.71 -8.36
CA LEU A 13 -6.42 -2.66 -9.38
C LEU A 13 -5.78 -3.17 -10.67
N GLU A 14 -4.76 -4.03 -10.58
CA GLU A 14 -4.17 -4.64 -11.79
C GLU A 14 -5.15 -5.56 -12.50
N LYS A 15 -5.90 -6.40 -11.75
CA LYS A 15 -6.90 -7.30 -12.35
C LYS A 15 -7.99 -6.55 -13.09
N LEU A 16 -8.33 -5.35 -12.61
CA LEU A 16 -9.29 -4.45 -13.23
C LEU A 16 -8.65 -3.54 -14.30
N GLN A 17 -7.36 -3.70 -14.59
CA GLN A 17 -6.59 -2.90 -15.56
C GLN A 17 -6.55 -1.40 -15.25
N LEU A 18 -6.71 -1.04 -13.97
CA LEU A 18 -6.75 0.36 -13.52
C LEU A 18 -5.38 0.96 -13.32
N LEU A 19 -4.35 0.15 -13.08
CA LEU A 19 -2.99 0.65 -12.84
C LEU A 19 -2.45 1.47 -14.02
N LYS A 20 -2.82 1.12 -15.26
CA LYS A 20 -2.44 1.89 -16.44
C LYS A 20 -3.07 3.30 -16.42
N LEU A 21 -4.36 3.39 -16.09
CA LEU A 21 -5.07 4.67 -16.00
C LEU A 21 -4.50 5.56 -14.88
N ILE A 22 -4.12 4.95 -13.76
CA ILE A 22 -3.47 5.62 -12.64
C ILE A 22 -2.10 6.17 -13.07
N ALA A 23 -1.30 5.35 -13.76
CA ALA A 23 0.01 5.75 -14.27
C ALA A 23 -0.07 6.87 -15.32
N GLU A 24 -1.07 6.84 -16.22
CA GLU A 24 -1.31 7.90 -17.22
C GLU A 24 -1.63 9.26 -16.57
N LYS A 25 -2.22 9.26 -15.38
CA LYS A 25 -2.45 10.47 -14.56
C LYS A 25 -1.21 10.89 -13.75
N SER A 26 -0.05 10.32 -14.03
CA SER A 26 1.24 10.59 -13.36
C SER A 26 1.24 10.25 -11.85
N PHE A 27 0.33 9.39 -11.40
CA PHE A 27 0.40 8.84 -10.05
C PHE A 27 1.39 7.68 -10.01
N ILE A 28 2.36 7.78 -9.10
CA ILE A 28 3.38 6.75 -8.90
C ILE A 28 2.99 5.90 -7.69
N ILE A 29 2.97 4.59 -7.88
CA ILE A 29 2.82 3.60 -6.82
C ILE A 29 4.19 2.97 -6.56
N SER A 30 4.55 2.81 -5.28
CA SER A 30 5.77 2.12 -4.87
C SER A 30 5.48 1.01 -3.87
N ILE A 31 6.33 0.00 -3.86
CA ILE A 31 6.28 -1.12 -2.93
C ILE A 31 7.66 -1.31 -2.32
N SER A 32 7.71 -1.49 -1.00
CA SER A 32 8.95 -1.86 -0.31
C SER A 32 9.30 -3.32 -0.63
N GLN A 33 10.54 -3.57 -1.05
CA GLN A 33 11.09 -4.91 -1.25
C GLN A 33 11.05 -5.73 0.05
N LEU A 34 11.24 -5.09 1.20
CA LEU A 34 11.18 -5.75 2.51
C LEU A 34 9.76 -6.21 2.83
N VAL A 35 8.75 -5.43 2.46
CA VAL A 35 7.35 -5.82 2.68
C VAL A 35 6.96 -6.99 1.78
N LEU A 36 7.52 -7.09 0.57
CA LEU A 36 7.31 -8.25 -0.31
C LEU A 36 7.82 -9.57 0.28
N SER A 37 8.81 -9.56 1.17
CA SER A 37 9.29 -10.80 1.78
C SER A 37 8.26 -11.45 2.72
N ASP A 38 7.26 -10.69 3.18
CA ASP A 38 6.18 -11.21 4.02
C ASP A 38 5.06 -11.89 3.21
N TYR A 39 5.09 -11.77 1.88
CA TYR A 39 4.07 -12.32 0.98
C TYR A 39 4.54 -13.60 0.28
N SER A 40 3.57 -14.39 -0.18
CA SER A 40 3.85 -15.63 -0.92
C SER A 40 4.58 -15.37 -2.24
N THR A 41 5.36 -16.36 -2.70
CA THR A 41 6.04 -16.32 -4.00
C THR A 41 5.08 -16.03 -5.16
N HIS A 42 3.82 -16.45 -5.05
CA HIS A 42 2.80 -16.15 -6.06
C HIS A 42 2.50 -14.65 -6.15
N ILE A 43 2.31 -13.99 -5.01
CA ILE A 43 2.10 -12.55 -4.93
C ILE A 43 3.33 -11.82 -5.46
N ASN A 44 4.53 -12.22 -5.03
CA ASN A 44 5.78 -11.57 -5.46
C ASN A 44 5.95 -11.62 -6.98
N ARG A 45 5.68 -12.76 -7.62
CA ARG A 45 5.69 -12.88 -9.09
C ARG A 45 4.67 -11.98 -9.78
N GLN A 46 3.49 -11.79 -9.20
CA GLN A 46 2.51 -10.85 -9.77
C GLN A 46 3.03 -9.42 -9.70
N ILE A 47 3.56 -9.00 -8.55
CA ILE A 47 4.12 -7.65 -8.35
C ILE A 47 5.31 -7.41 -9.29
N GLU A 48 6.24 -8.35 -9.40
CA GLU A 48 7.36 -8.29 -10.34
C GLU A 48 6.88 -8.15 -11.79
N GLY A 49 5.85 -8.91 -12.18
CA GLY A 49 5.23 -8.80 -13.50
C GLY A 49 4.59 -7.43 -13.76
N ILE A 50 4.02 -6.79 -12.74
CA ILE A 50 3.47 -5.43 -12.82
C ILE A 50 4.60 -4.39 -12.90
N ALA A 51 5.69 -4.59 -12.15
CA ALA A 51 6.87 -3.74 -12.19
C ALA A 51 7.56 -3.74 -13.56
N GLN A 52 7.65 -4.91 -14.21
CA GLN A 52 8.18 -5.04 -15.58
C GLN A 52 7.37 -4.25 -16.62
N LYS A 53 6.09 -3.97 -16.36
CA LYS A 53 5.25 -3.12 -17.21
C LYS A 53 5.45 -1.61 -16.93
N GLY A 54 6.24 -1.26 -15.92
CA GLY A 54 6.46 0.13 -15.50
C GLY A 54 5.29 0.74 -14.72
N LEU A 55 4.40 -0.08 -14.15
CA LEU A 55 3.20 0.38 -13.44
C LEU A 55 3.40 0.52 -11.92
N VAL A 56 4.52 0.00 -11.39
CA VAL A 56 4.89 0.11 -9.98
C VAL A 56 6.40 0.11 -9.83
N GLU A 57 6.90 0.86 -8.86
CA GLU A 57 8.31 0.89 -8.48
C GLU A 57 8.54 0.04 -7.24
N ILE A 58 9.32 -1.02 -7.38
CA ILE A 58 9.82 -1.79 -6.23
C ILE A 58 11.09 -1.10 -5.75
N ARG A 59 11.15 -0.73 -4.47
CA ARG A 59 12.31 -0.05 -3.90
C ARG A 59 12.89 -0.81 -2.71
N GLU A 60 14.21 -0.88 -2.69
CA GLU A 60 14.96 -1.38 -1.53
C GLU A 60 14.93 -0.33 -0.41
N GLN A 61 15.02 -0.81 0.83
CA GLN A 61 15.17 0.04 2.01
C GLN A 61 16.62 0.01 2.45
N ASP A 62 17.09 1.12 3.02
CA ASP A 62 18.39 1.16 3.67
C ASP A 62 18.37 0.44 5.03
N ASP A 63 19.55 0.20 5.59
CA ASP A 63 19.71 -0.48 6.87
C ASP A 63 19.05 0.27 8.04
N SER A 64 18.79 1.59 7.89
CA SER A 64 18.16 2.39 8.94
C SER A 64 16.73 1.93 9.28
N VAL A 65 16.09 1.17 8.38
CA VAL A 65 14.81 0.52 8.67
C VAL A 65 14.90 -0.43 9.86
N TYR A 66 16.01 -1.16 10.02
CA TYR A 66 16.17 -2.13 11.10
C TYR A 66 16.29 -1.42 12.44
N ASP A 67 17.12 -0.38 12.52
CA ASP A 67 17.29 0.47 13.71
C ASP A 67 15.95 1.11 14.12
N PHE A 68 15.19 1.61 13.14
CA PHE A 68 13.87 2.18 13.38
C PHE A 68 12.89 1.13 13.92
N VAL A 69 12.84 -0.05 13.30
CA VAL A 69 11.95 -1.14 13.72
C VAL A 69 12.30 -1.61 15.12
N GLU A 70 13.57 -1.85 15.43
CA GLU A 70 14.00 -2.30 16.75
C GLU A 70 13.67 -1.27 17.84
N SER A 71 14.01 0.00 17.61
CA SER A 71 13.74 1.09 18.56
C SER A 71 12.26 1.30 18.87
N ASN A 72 11.38 0.98 17.91
CA ASN A 72 9.93 1.20 18.06
C ASN A 72 9.15 -0.07 18.42
N ASN A 73 9.68 -1.25 18.14
CA ASN A 73 9.00 -2.52 18.41
C ASN A 73 8.87 -2.77 19.92
N GLU A 74 9.83 -2.35 20.74
CA GLU A 74 9.71 -2.42 22.21
C GLU A 74 8.59 -1.52 22.74
N LYS A 75 8.45 -0.33 22.16
CA LYS A 75 7.47 0.67 22.59
C LYS A 75 6.06 0.40 22.05
N TYR A 76 5.98 -0.21 20.87
CA TYR A 76 4.74 -0.45 20.13
C TYR A 76 4.64 -1.90 19.62
N PRO A 77 4.69 -2.91 20.50
CA PRO A 77 4.73 -4.31 20.08
C PRO A 77 3.50 -4.74 19.28
N ALA A 78 2.35 -4.12 19.53
CA ALA A 78 1.10 -4.40 18.82
C ALA A 78 1.10 -3.95 17.34
N SER A 79 2.03 -3.10 16.92
CA SER A 79 2.13 -2.66 15.52
C SER A 79 2.68 -3.75 14.61
N GLY A 80 3.54 -4.62 15.13
CA GLY A 80 4.29 -5.59 14.32
C GLY A 80 5.41 -4.95 13.49
N ARG A 81 6.45 -5.74 13.21
CA ARG A 81 7.65 -5.26 12.51
C ARG A 81 7.36 -4.79 11.08
N SER A 82 6.47 -5.48 10.37
CA SER A 82 6.11 -5.15 8.98
C SER A 82 5.44 -3.78 8.86
N LEU A 83 4.51 -3.44 9.77
CA LEU A 83 3.89 -2.12 9.78
C LEU A 83 4.92 -1.03 10.09
N LEU A 84 5.79 -1.23 11.08
CA LEU A 84 6.86 -0.26 11.40
C LEU A 84 7.80 -0.05 10.20
N ALA A 85 8.19 -1.12 9.52
CA ALA A 85 9.03 -1.04 8.33
C ALA A 85 8.34 -0.28 7.18
N LEU A 86 7.05 -0.52 6.97
CA LEU A 86 6.25 0.18 5.96
C LEU A 86 6.06 1.67 6.30
N LEU A 87 5.86 2.01 7.58
CA LEU A 87 5.75 3.40 8.01
C LEU A 87 7.08 4.14 7.85
N HIS A 88 8.19 3.49 8.16
CA HIS A 88 9.53 4.02 7.88
C HIS A 88 9.74 4.24 6.37
N PHE A 89 9.34 3.26 5.54
CA PHE A 89 9.39 3.38 4.09
C PHE A 89 8.60 4.60 3.60
N CYS A 90 7.37 4.76 4.10
CA CYS A 90 6.52 5.86 3.72
C CYS A 90 7.12 7.21 4.13
N LYS A 91 7.65 7.30 5.34
CA LYS A 91 8.26 8.52 5.88
C LYS A 91 9.53 8.92 5.11
N SER A 92 10.43 7.98 4.88
CA SER A 92 11.73 8.23 4.22
C SER A 92 11.59 8.68 2.77
N GLY A 93 10.63 8.12 2.02
CA GLY A 93 10.37 8.52 0.63
C GLY A 93 9.20 9.48 0.42
N ASN A 94 8.67 10.08 1.50
CA ASN A 94 7.54 11.03 1.45
C ASN A 94 6.31 10.48 0.69
N TYR A 95 5.94 9.24 1.01
CA TYR A 95 4.80 8.54 0.43
C TYR A 95 3.52 8.75 1.24
N THR A 96 2.39 8.74 0.55
CA THR A 96 1.07 8.60 1.16
C THR A 96 0.70 7.13 1.26
N LEU A 97 0.39 6.67 2.47
CA LEU A 97 -0.08 5.31 2.72
C LEU A 97 -1.56 5.20 2.40
N VAL A 98 -1.92 4.28 1.50
CA VAL A 98 -3.30 3.94 1.17
C VAL A 98 -3.77 2.84 2.12
N VAL A 99 -4.84 3.10 2.87
CA VAL A 99 -5.39 2.21 3.89
C VAL A 99 -6.89 2.02 3.71
N ASP A 100 -7.46 0.92 4.21
CA ASP A 100 -8.91 0.82 4.33
C ASP A 100 -9.41 1.69 5.51
N THR A 101 -10.66 2.13 5.42
CA THR A 101 -11.39 2.76 6.53
C THR A 101 -11.48 1.89 7.78
N GLU A 102 -11.43 0.56 7.63
CA GLU A 102 -11.48 -0.37 8.76
C GLU A 102 -10.13 -0.51 9.50
N ASP A 103 -9.02 -0.09 8.89
CA ASP A 103 -7.67 -0.20 9.45
C ASP A 103 -7.34 0.90 10.48
N VAL A 104 -8.21 1.06 11.50
CA VAL A 104 -8.12 2.15 12.50
C VAL A 104 -6.76 2.17 13.22
N ILE A 105 -6.21 1.00 13.55
CA ILE A 105 -4.91 0.88 14.22
C ILE A 105 -3.78 1.39 13.32
N VAL A 106 -3.83 1.10 12.02
CA VAL A 106 -2.83 1.53 11.04
C VAL A 106 -2.87 3.05 10.90
N ALA A 107 -4.06 3.64 10.83
CA ALA A 107 -4.23 5.09 10.78
C ALA A 107 -3.66 5.79 12.04
N GLN A 108 -3.85 5.20 13.22
CA GLN A 108 -3.27 5.71 14.46
C GLN A 108 -1.75 5.70 14.44
N PHE A 109 -1.13 4.59 14.02
CA PHE A 109 0.34 4.52 13.91
C PHE A 109 0.87 5.45 12.82
N ALA A 110 0.22 5.54 11.66
CA ALA A 110 0.62 6.47 10.61
C ALA A 110 0.62 7.91 11.11
N SER A 111 -0.43 8.33 11.84
CA SER A 111 -0.49 9.64 12.49
C SER A 111 0.67 9.85 13.49
N LEU A 112 0.92 8.87 14.36
CA LEU A 112 2.00 8.92 15.34
C LEU A 112 3.38 9.12 14.71
N PHE A 113 3.63 8.52 13.55
CA PHE A 113 4.91 8.63 12.83
C PHE A 113 4.94 9.75 11.79
N SER A 114 3.87 10.54 11.69
CA SER A 114 3.68 11.63 10.71
C SER A 114 3.72 11.15 9.25
N VAL A 115 3.17 9.96 9.00
CA VAL A 115 2.98 9.41 7.66
C VAL A 115 1.60 9.86 7.13
N PRO A 116 1.53 10.54 5.98
CA PRO A 116 0.25 10.93 5.41
C PRO A 116 -0.53 9.68 4.97
N ILE A 117 -1.84 9.68 5.24
CA ILE A 117 -2.74 8.59 4.84
C ILE A 117 -3.77 9.07 3.82
N CYS A 118 -4.23 8.15 2.99
CA CYS A 118 -5.38 8.32 2.11
C CYS A 118 -6.24 7.07 2.24
N THR A 119 -7.56 7.22 2.40
CA THR A 119 -8.43 6.04 2.40
C THR A 119 -8.48 5.45 0.99
N LEU A 120 -8.75 4.15 0.88
CA LEU A 120 -8.89 3.49 -0.40
C LEU A 120 -9.97 4.15 -1.28
N LEU A 121 -11.08 4.56 -0.67
CA LEU A 121 -12.15 5.28 -1.36
C LEU A 121 -11.69 6.65 -1.89
N ASP A 122 -10.96 7.43 -1.08
CA ASP A 122 -10.43 8.73 -1.50
C ASP A 122 -9.37 8.56 -2.60
N PHE A 123 -8.56 7.50 -2.51
CA PHE A 123 -7.60 7.14 -3.55
C PHE A 123 -8.34 6.86 -4.86
N TYR A 124 -9.39 6.03 -4.86
CA TYR A 124 -10.17 5.76 -6.07
C TYR A 124 -10.86 7.01 -6.63
N ARG A 125 -11.43 7.86 -5.78
CA ARG A 125 -12.03 9.13 -6.23
C ARG A 125 -11.01 10.03 -6.91
N SER A 126 -9.82 10.15 -6.33
CA SER A 126 -8.75 11.00 -6.88
C SER A 126 -8.12 10.44 -8.15
N THR A 127 -8.12 9.11 -8.33
CA THR A 127 -7.38 8.46 -9.42
C THR A 127 -8.25 7.93 -10.55
N ILE A 128 -9.48 7.49 -10.31
CA ILE A 128 -10.39 6.93 -11.32
C ILE A 128 -11.34 8.03 -11.82
N ASN A 129 -11.94 8.78 -10.90
CA ASN A 129 -12.91 9.85 -11.20
C ASN A 129 -14.17 9.37 -11.95
N ASP A 130 -14.69 8.19 -11.57
CA ASP A 130 -15.98 7.64 -12.03
C ASP A 130 -16.69 6.97 -10.85
N GLU A 131 -17.71 7.62 -10.28
CA GLU A 131 -18.35 7.15 -9.04
C GLU A 131 -19.03 5.78 -9.20
N LYS A 132 -19.62 5.47 -10.37
CA LYS A 132 -20.26 4.18 -10.60
C LYS A 132 -19.25 3.04 -10.64
N TYR A 133 -18.10 3.32 -11.25
CA TYR A 133 -17.03 2.34 -11.31
C TYR A 133 -16.38 2.15 -9.93
N ILE A 134 -16.27 3.22 -9.13
CA ILE A 134 -15.81 3.15 -7.75
C ILE A 134 -16.76 2.29 -6.89
N GLU A 135 -18.07 2.49 -7.00
CA GLU A 135 -19.08 1.67 -6.32
C GLU A 135 -18.91 0.18 -6.67
N PHE A 136 -18.73 -0.15 -7.95
CA PHE A 136 -18.48 -1.52 -8.41
C PHE A 136 -17.22 -2.13 -7.79
N ILE A 137 -16.11 -1.40 -7.72
CA ILE A 137 -14.87 -1.89 -7.10
C ILE A 137 -15.07 -2.18 -5.62
N MET A 138 -15.76 -1.27 -4.91
CA MET A 138 -16.03 -1.42 -3.48
C MET A 138 -16.97 -2.61 -3.20
N GLU A 139 -17.93 -2.87 -4.07
CA GLU A 139 -18.81 -4.05 -3.99
C GLU A 139 -18.02 -5.35 -4.20
N LEU A 140 -17.19 -5.43 -5.24
CA LEU A 140 -16.30 -6.59 -5.47
C LEU A 140 -15.42 -6.88 -4.26
N LYS A 141 -14.83 -5.84 -3.65
CA LYS A 141 -14.00 -5.98 -2.45
C LYS A 141 -14.81 -6.59 -1.31
N ARG A 142 -16.03 -6.08 -1.06
CA ARG A 142 -16.93 -6.59 -0.01
C ARG A 142 -17.27 -8.06 -0.22
N GLU A 143 -17.54 -8.49 -1.44
CA GLU A 143 -17.83 -9.90 -1.75
C GLU A 143 -16.62 -10.82 -1.54
N SER A 144 -15.40 -10.33 -1.83
CA SER A 144 -14.17 -11.10 -1.61
C SER A 144 -13.76 -11.27 -0.15
N VAL A 145 -14.30 -10.48 0.78
CA VAL A 145 -14.11 -10.65 2.24
C VAL A 145 -15.07 -11.70 2.82
N ILE A 146 -16.15 -12.04 2.12
CA ILE A 146 -17.21 -12.94 2.58
C ILE A 146 -16.97 -14.42 2.14
N LYS A 147 -15.84 -14.72 1.49
CA LYS A 147 -15.44 -16.08 1.09
C LYS A 147 -14.15 -16.52 1.74
#